data_AF-A0A3P8LYM5-F1
#
_entry.id   AF-A0A3P8LYM5-F1
#
_cell.length_a   1.000
_cell.length_b   1.000
_cell.length_c   1.000
_cell.angle_alpha   90.00
_cell.angle_beta   90.00
_cell.angle_gamma   90.00
#
_symmetry.space_group_name_H-M   'P 1'
#
loop_
_entity.id
_entity.type
_entity.pdbx_description
1 polymer ?
#
loop_
_entity_poly.entity_id
_entity_poly.type
_entity_poly.pdbx_seq_one_letter_code
_entity_poly.pdbx_strand_id
1 'polypeptide(L)'
;MLSWYPATRSPTRWPASSPAEAIEQIRHVYGLDKPAAVQYLLWLKNLFSGDWGTSLTLRAPVVEVLSSAFANTAILTGAAVLMCLIPGVAVGRSVRPVAEHPP
;
A
#
# COMPACT_ATOMS: atom_id res chain seq x y z
N MET A 1 -7.57 -45.15 -1.32
CA MET A 1 -7.52 -44.52 -2.65
C MET A 1 -7.15 -43.05 -2.45
N LEU A 2 -5.85 -42.75 -2.28
CA LEU A 2 -5.15 -41.43 -2.29
C LEU A 2 -3.78 -41.59 -1.59
N SER A 3 -2.86 -42.34 -2.19
CA SER A 3 -1.47 -42.50 -1.69
C SER A 3 -0.41 -42.05 -2.71
N TRP A 4 -0.77 -41.15 -3.63
CA TRP A 4 0.06 -40.77 -4.78
C TRP A 4 1.05 -39.63 -4.49
N TYR A 5 1.39 -39.36 -3.23
CA TYR A 5 2.48 -38.43 -2.93
C TYR A 5 3.76 -39.22 -2.64
N PRO A 6 4.70 -39.36 -3.59
CA PRO A 6 6.04 -39.79 -3.23
C PRO A 6 6.58 -38.75 -2.26
N ALA A 7 7.04 -39.18 -1.09
CA ALA A 7 7.66 -38.34 -0.08
C ALA A 7 9.04 -37.80 -0.52
N THR A 8 9.18 -37.37 -1.78
CA THR A 8 10.33 -36.65 -2.28
C THR A 8 10.25 -35.23 -1.73
N ARG A 9 10.63 -35.09 -0.45
CA ARG A 9 11.19 -33.84 0.07
C ARG A 9 12.31 -33.46 -0.89
N SER A 10 12.01 -32.57 -1.82
CA SER A 10 13.03 -31.93 -2.63
C SER A 10 14.03 -31.31 -1.66
N PRO A 11 15.34 -31.58 -1.82
CA PRO A 11 16.36 -31.00 -0.97
C PRO A 11 16.48 -29.56 -1.43
N THR A 12 15.55 -28.73 -0.99
CA THR A 12 15.78 -27.29 -0.92
C THR A 12 16.98 -27.17 0.00
N ARG A 13 18.15 -27.02 -0.62
CA ARG A 13 19.44 -26.79 0.03
C ARG A 13 19.38 -25.40 0.64
N TRP A 14 18.54 -25.22 1.66
CA TRP A 14 18.65 -24.10 2.56
C TRP A 14 20.04 -24.20 3.18
N PRO A 15 20.84 -23.13 3.13
CA PRO A 15 22.19 -23.18 3.67
C PRO A 15 22.12 -23.44 5.17
N ALA A 16 22.51 -24.64 5.59
CA ALA A 16 23.04 -25.10 6.89
C ALA A 16 22.57 -24.42 8.21
N SER A 17 21.44 -23.73 8.22
CA SER A 17 20.80 -23.11 9.37
C SER A 17 19.41 -23.72 9.47
N SER A 18 19.00 -24.11 10.67
CA SER A 18 17.69 -24.70 10.87
C SER A 18 16.62 -23.70 10.40
N PRO A 19 15.49 -24.16 9.84
CA PRO A 19 14.39 -23.26 9.47
C PRO A 19 13.98 -22.34 10.63
N ALA A 20 14.20 -22.74 11.88
CA ALA A 20 13.93 -21.94 13.06
C ALA A 20 14.93 -20.77 13.23
N GLU A 21 16.24 -20.99 13.07
CA GLU A 21 17.24 -19.92 13.17
C GLU A 21 17.06 -18.84 12.09
N ALA A 22 16.75 -19.25 10.85
CA ALA A 22 16.50 -18.30 9.77
C ALA A 22 15.24 -17.45 10.03
N ILE A 23 14.20 -18.04 10.62
CA ILE A 23 12.97 -17.33 10.99
C ILE A 23 13.25 -16.33 12.13
N GLU A 24 14.01 -16.72 13.15
CA GLU A 24 14.39 -15.80 14.23
C GLU A 24 15.24 -14.62 13.73
N GLN A 25 16.20 -14.86 12.84
CA GLN A 25 16.97 -13.78 12.24
C GLN A 25 16.08 -12.79 11.48
N ILE A 26 15.12 -13.30 10.68
CA ILE A 26 14.17 -12.45 9.97
C ILE A 26 13.30 -11.68 10.98
N ARG A 27 12.79 -12.32 12.03
CA ARG A 27 11.98 -11.63 13.04
C ARG A 27 12.73 -10.50 13.72
N HIS A 28 14.00 -10.72 14.03
CA HIS A 28 14.84 -9.72 14.66
C HIS A 28 15.14 -8.55 13.71
N VAL A 29 15.42 -8.82 12.44
CA VAL A 29 15.68 -7.80 11.41
C VAL A 29 14.45 -6.92 11.16
N TYR A 30 13.25 -7.50 11.13
CA TYR A 30 12.01 -6.74 10.93
C TYR A 30 11.37 -6.22 12.24
N GLY A 31 12.01 -6.46 13.39
CA GLY A 31 11.49 -6.04 14.69
C GLY A 31 10.19 -6.73 15.11
N LEU A 32 9.88 -7.88 14.50
CA LEU A 32 8.70 -8.70 14.79
C LEU A 32 8.73 -9.30 16.20
N ASP A 33 9.90 -9.29 16.86
CA ASP A 33 10.08 -9.71 18.25
C ASP A 33 9.61 -8.65 19.27
N LYS A 34 9.31 -7.43 18.84
CA LYS A 34 8.88 -6.34 19.73
C LYS A 34 7.37 -6.37 19.98
N PRO A 35 6.86 -5.81 21.10
CA PRO A 35 5.42 -5.65 21.31
C PRO A 35 4.77 -4.85 20.17
N ALA A 36 3.54 -5.22 19.79
CA ALA A 36 2.85 -4.64 18.63
C ALA A 36 2.76 -3.10 18.67
N ALA A 37 2.54 -2.52 19.86
CA ALA A 37 2.52 -1.07 20.04
C ALA A 37 3.87 -0.42 19.68
N VAL A 38 4.99 -1.05 20.06
CA VAL A 38 6.34 -0.54 19.76
C VAL A 38 6.63 -0.64 18.26
N GLN A 39 6.22 -1.75 17.62
CA GLN A 39 6.34 -1.90 16.16
C GLN A 39 5.60 -0.77 15.43
N TYR A 40 4.36 -0.49 15.83
CA TYR A 40 3.56 0.57 15.23
C TYR A 40 4.16 1.96 15.45
N LEU A 41 4.63 2.27 16.65
CA LEU A 41 5.25 3.57 16.94
C LEU A 41 6.56 3.77 16.17
N LEU A 42 7.39 2.72 16.04
CA LEU A 42 8.59 2.76 15.22
C LEU A 42 8.26 2.97 13.74
N TRP A 43 7.28 2.23 13.23
CA TRP A 43 6.78 2.40 11.86
C TRP A 43 6.27 3.84 11.63
N LEU A 44 5.48 4.37 12.56
CA LEU A 44 4.93 5.72 12.47
C LEU A 44 6.02 6.79 12.52
N LYS A 45 7.01 6.64 13.41
CA LYS A 45 8.18 7.53 13.47
C LYS A 45 8.95 7.52 12.16
N ASN A 46 9.21 6.34 11.60
CA ASN A 46 9.96 6.18 10.35
C ASN A 46 9.18 6.77 9.16
N LEU A 47 7.85 6.58 9.14
CA LEU A 47 6.94 7.19 8.17
C LEU A 47 7.07 8.73 8.15
N PHE A 48 7.04 9.37 9.32
CA PHE A 48 7.21 10.83 9.40
C PHE A 48 8.65 11.31 9.21
N SER A 49 9.64 10.43 9.41
CA SER A 49 11.06 10.75 9.16
C SER A 49 11.45 10.63 7.68
N GLY A 50 10.53 10.18 6.81
CA GLY A 50 10.77 9.95 5.39
C GLY A 50 11.42 8.60 5.06
N ASP A 51 11.67 7.76 6.06
CA ASP A 51 12.15 6.39 5.88
C ASP A 51 10.96 5.43 5.88
N TRP A 52 10.35 5.20 4.73
CA TRP A 52 9.17 4.35 4.63
C TRP A 52 9.54 2.87 4.47
N GLY A 53 10.84 2.56 4.57
CA GLY A 53 11.38 1.23 4.39
C GLY A 53 11.37 0.75 2.94
N THR A 54 11.69 -0.53 2.79
CA THR A 54 11.75 -1.23 1.50
C THR A 54 10.59 -2.21 1.38
N SER A 55 10.02 -2.28 0.18
CA SER A 55 9.02 -3.29 -0.13
C SER A 55 9.67 -4.67 -0.17
N LEU A 56 9.18 -5.61 0.63
CA LEU A 56 9.64 -7.01 0.63
C LEU A 56 9.40 -7.71 -0.71
N THR A 57 8.32 -7.34 -1.41
CA THR A 57 7.92 -7.93 -2.68
C THR A 57 8.69 -7.32 -3.85
N LEU A 58 8.76 -5.99 -3.89
CA LEU A 58 9.38 -5.26 -5.02
C LEU A 58 10.88 -4.98 -4.82
N ARG A 59 11.41 -5.21 -3.61
CA ARG A 59 12.80 -4.93 -3.22
C ARG A 59 13.26 -3.50 -3.55
N ALA A 60 12.32 -2.56 -3.50
CA ALA A 60 12.53 -1.15 -3.83
C ALA A 60 12.01 -0.27 -2.68
N PRO A 61 12.52 0.97 -2.53
CA PRO A 61 12.00 1.93 -1.57
C PRO A 61 10.50 2.17 -1.76
N VAL A 62 9.72 2.12 -0.69
CA VAL A 62 8.26 2.28 -0.77
C VAL A 62 7.87 3.66 -1.31
N VAL A 63 8.64 4.71 -0.96
CA VAL A 63 8.40 6.09 -1.42
C VAL A 63 8.42 6.20 -2.94
N GLU A 64 9.34 5.52 -3.62
CA GLU A 64 9.48 5.58 -5.07
C GLU A 64 8.29 4.90 -5.79
N VAL A 65 7.89 3.73 -5.28
CA VAL A 65 6.73 3.01 -5.79
C VAL A 65 5.44 3.80 -5.54
N LEU A 66 5.27 4.37 -4.34
CA LEU A 66 4.04 5.09 -4.00
C LEU A 66 3.94 6.44 -4.71
N SER A 67 5.05 7.17 -4.85
CA SER A 67 5.06 8.48 -5.53
C SER A 67 4.68 8.36 -7.01
N SER A 68 5.21 7.35 -7.70
CA SER A 68 4.85 7.08 -9.11
C SER A 68 3.38 6.69 -9.27
N ALA A 69 2.86 5.80 -8.42
CA ALA A 69 1.44 5.42 -8.43
C ALA A 69 0.54 6.62 -8.08
N PHE A 70 0.93 7.40 -7.07
CA PHE A 70 0.20 8.60 -6.64
C PHE A 70 0.13 9.65 -7.74
N ALA A 71 1.21 9.87 -8.49
CA ALA A 71 1.21 10.80 -9.63
C ALA A 71 0.18 10.40 -10.70
N ASN A 72 0.11 9.10 -11.03
CA ASN A 72 -0.87 8.61 -12.00
C ASN A 72 -2.31 8.83 -11.51
N THR A 73 -2.60 8.51 -10.25
CA THR A 73 -3.92 8.77 -9.65
C THR A 73 -4.23 10.26 -9.64
N ALA A 74 -3.29 11.12 -9.26
CA ALA A 74 -3.48 12.56 -9.23
C ALA A 74 -3.81 13.14 -10.61
N ILE A 75 -3.15 12.66 -11.68
CA ILE A 75 -3.45 13.06 -13.06
C ILE A 75 -4.88 12.64 -13.44
N LEU A 76 -5.24 11.38 -13.19
CA LEU A 76 -6.58 10.85 -13.51
C LEU A 76 -7.67 11.57 -12.72
N THR A 77 -7.48 11.74 -11.42
CA THR A 77 -8.41 12.47 -10.54
C THR A 77 -8.51 13.93 -10.95
N GLY A 78 -7.40 14.61 -11.24
CA GLY A 78 -7.40 15.98 -11.71
C GLY A 78 -8.16 16.15 -13.03
N ALA A 79 -7.92 15.28 -14.00
CA ALA A 79 -8.65 15.27 -15.27
C ALA A 79 -10.15 15.03 -15.07
N ALA A 80 -10.53 14.07 -14.23
CA ALA A 80 -11.93 13.78 -13.92
C ALA A 80 -12.62 14.95 -13.22
N VAL A 81 -11.95 15.57 -12.24
CA VAL A 81 -12.45 16.75 -11.52
C VAL A 81 -12.68 17.90 -12.48
N LEU A 82 -11.73 18.16 -13.39
CA LEU A 82 -11.90 19.20 -14.41
C LEU A 82 -13.06 18.88 -15.37
N MET A 83 -13.16 17.63 -15.83
CA MET A 83 -14.26 17.17 -16.68
C MET A 83 -15.62 17.28 -16.01
N CYS A 84 -15.72 17.12 -14.69
CA CYS A 84 -16.97 17.31 -13.96
C CYS A 84 -17.26 18.78 -13.65
N LEU A 85 -16.26 19.52 -13.15
CA LEU A 85 -16.44 20.89 -12.69
C LEU A 85 -16.72 21.87 -13.83
N ILE A 86 -16.01 21.77 -14.96
CA ILE A 86 -16.18 22.71 -16.08
C ILE A 86 -17.63 22.72 -16.61
N PRO A 87 -18.20 21.59 -17.05
CA PRO A 87 -19.60 21.57 -17.50
C PRO A 87 -20.58 21.75 -16.33
N GLY A 88 -20.30 21.18 -15.15
CA GLY A 88 -21.18 21.30 -13.99
C GLY A 88 -21.40 22.75 -13.56
N VAL A 89 -20.32 23.55 -13.50
CA VAL A 89 -20.41 24.99 -13.19
C VAL A 89 -21.07 25.75 -14.35
N ALA A 90 -20.77 25.42 -15.60
CA ALA A 90 -21.41 26.06 -16.76
C ALA A 90 -22.92 25.85 -16.77
N VAL A 91 -23.38 24.62 -16.53
CA VAL A 91 -24.80 24.26 -16.42
C VAL A 91 -25.42 24.93 -15.20
N GLY A 92 -24.78 24.86 -14.03
CA GLY A 92 -25.29 25.47 -12.80
C GLY A 92 -25.52 26.98 -12.93
N ARG A 93 -24.65 27.70 -13.64
CA ARG A 93 -24.86 29.12 -13.96
C ARG A 93 -26.04 29.38 -14.90
N SER A 94 -26.38 28.42 -15.76
CA SER A 94 -27.48 28.57 -16.72
C SER A 94 -28.85 28.24 -16.12
N VAL A 95 -28.89 27.44 -15.06
CA VAL A 95 -30.12 27.12 -14.31
C VAL A 95 -30.55 28.36 -13.55
N ARG A 96 -31.67 28.95 -13.97
CA ARG A 96 -32.27 30.08 -13.26
C ARG A 96 -32.83 29.58 -11.93
N PRO A 97 -32.69 30.32 -10.82
CA PRO A 97 -33.37 29.97 -9.58
C PRO A 97 -34.87 29.91 -9.85
N VAL A 98 -35.51 28.80 -9.48
CA VAL A 98 -36.96 28.67 -9.61
C VAL A 98 -37.57 29.76 -8.71
N ALA A 99 -38.28 30.71 -9.30
CA ALA A 99 -38.93 31.75 -8.54
C ALA A 99 -39.97 31.09 -7.66
N GLU A 100 -39.79 31.15 -6.34
CA GLU A 100 -40.81 30.74 -5.38
C GLU A 100 -42.03 31.64 -5.63
N HIS A 101 -43.14 31.04 -6.06
CA HIS A 101 -44.39 31.76 -6.19
C HIS A 101 -44.83 32.24 -4.80
N PRO A 102 -44.98 33.56 -4.55
CA PRO A 102 -45.48 34.03 -3.27
C PRO A 102 -46.94 33.59 -3.07
N PRO A 103 -47.36 33.35 -1.81
CA PRO A 103 -48.71 32.91 -1.45
C PRO A 103 -49.79 33.95 -1.72
#